data_AF-A0A1V5GYA0-F1
#
_entry.id   AF-A0A1V5GYA0-F1
#
_cell.length_a   1.000
_cell.length_b   1.000
_cell.length_c   1.000
_cell.angle_alpha   90.00
_cell.angle_beta   90.00
_cell.angle_gamma   90.00
#
_symmetry.space_group_name_H-M   'P 1'
#
loop_
_entity.id
_entity.type
_entity.pdbx_description
1 polymer ?
#
loop_
_entity_poly.entity_id
_entity_poly.type
_entity_poly.pdbx_seq_one_letter_code
_entity_poly.pdbx_strand_id
1 'polypeptide(L)'
;MSTSRPYGKRINRNKKPEGFEIDKEEITFERKAIDPKYRSIAEKLALHRIYMRNVVIDELKKAFPLKHQMWTISKVFPYAQGGKLFVDEPNGPYEMGISSAKEKVLRDLKFRLVVLKPMTTLEEAQQDLWEIDQGLVEIKGAANVMDNSNSGLQNASQ
;
A
#
# COMPACT_ATOMS: atom_id res chain seq x y z
N MET A 1 -48.69 16.27 -30.87
CA MET A 1 -49.16 16.09 -29.48
C MET A 1 -47.99 15.62 -28.63
N SER A 2 -47.54 16.45 -27.68
CA SER A 2 -46.35 16.19 -26.85
C SER A 2 -46.77 15.42 -25.59
N THR A 3 -46.28 14.19 -25.41
CA THR A 3 -46.54 13.36 -24.23
C THR A 3 -45.49 13.63 -23.16
N SER A 4 -45.78 14.57 -22.25
CA SER A 4 -44.96 14.78 -21.06
C SER A 4 -45.08 13.58 -20.12
N ARG A 5 -43.99 12.83 -19.93
CA ARG A 5 -43.93 11.75 -18.94
C ARG A 5 -43.93 12.37 -17.52
N PRO A 6 -44.80 11.92 -16.60
CA PRO A 6 -44.84 12.45 -15.24
C PRO A 6 -43.55 12.06 -14.50
N TYR A 7 -42.74 13.06 -14.13
CA TYR A 7 -41.58 12.85 -13.27
C TYR A 7 -42.05 12.41 -11.88
N GLY A 8 -41.51 11.29 -11.39
CA GLY A 8 -41.81 10.75 -10.07
C GLY A 8 -41.51 11.75 -8.96
N LYS A 9 -42.45 11.91 -8.00
CA LYS A 9 -42.29 12.73 -6.81
C LYS A 9 -41.06 12.29 -6.02
N ARG A 10 -40.14 13.23 -5.74
CA ARG A 10 -39.01 12.99 -4.83
C ARG A 10 -39.54 12.70 -3.42
N ILE A 11 -39.27 11.50 -2.93
CA ILE A 11 -39.58 11.11 -1.54
C ILE A 11 -38.60 11.86 -0.63
N ASN A 12 -39.15 12.63 0.30
CA ASN A 12 -38.39 13.42 1.25
C ASN A 12 -37.76 12.47 2.29
N ARG A 13 -36.47 12.14 2.16
CA ARG A 13 -35.75 11.17 3.01
C ARG A 13 -35.54 11.63 4.47
N ASN A 14 -35.99 12.84 4.81
CA ASN A 14 -35.75 13.45 6.13
C ASN A 14 -36.91 13.27 7.14
N LYS A 15 -37.97 12.54 6.80
CA LYS A 15 -38.94 12.11 7.82
C LYS A 15 -38.37 10.90 8.56
N LYS A 16 -37.84 11.12 9.77
CA LYS A 16 -37.66 10.03 10.74
C LYS A 16 -39.02 9.35 10.93
N PRO A 17 -39.11 8.01 10.85
CA PRO A 17 -40.34 7.33 11.25
C PRO A 17 -40.59 7.65 12.73
N GLU A 18 -41.74 8.25 13.03
CA GLU A 18 -42.23 8.39 14.39
C GLU A 18 -42.46 6.98 14.95
N GLY A 19 -41.85 6.66 16.09
CA GLY A 19 -42.05 5.38 16.79
C GLY A 19 -40.92 4.34 16.69
N PHE A 20 -39.73 4.69 16.18
CA PHE A 20 -38.57 3.79 16.27
C PHE A 20 -37.85 3.98 17.61
N GLU A 21 -38.37 3.35 18.66
CA GLU A 21 -37.63 3.15 19.91
C GLU A 21 -36.50 2.15 19.62
N ILE A 22 -35.27 2.68 19.54
CA ILE A 22 -34.08 1.85 19.54
C ILE A 22 -33.88 1.45 21.00
N ASP A 23 -34.28 0.23 21.35
CA ASP A 23 -33.86 -0.39 22.61
C ASP A 23 -32.34 -0.26 22.67
N LYS A 24 -31.86 0.56 23.61
CA LYS A 24 -30.43 0.75 23.88
C LYS A 24 -29.91 -0.47 24.62
N GLU A 25 -30.06 -1.65 24.02
CA GLU A 25 -29.24 -2.78 24.43
C GLU A 25 -27.79 -2.35 24.19
N GLU A 26 -27.06 -2.15 25.29
CA GLU A 26 -25.63 -1.89 25.24
C GLU A 26 -24.98 -3.09 24.56
N ILE A 27 -24.77 -3.00 23.25
CA ILE A 27 -24.00 -3.99 22.52
C ILE A 27 -22.56 -3.83 22.99
N THR A 28 -22.21 -4.52 24.07
CA THR A 28 -20.83 -4.72 24.48
C THR A 28 -20.18 -5.58 23.42
N PHE A 29 -19.62 -4.93 22.40
CA PHE A 29 -18.71 -5.57 21.46
C PHE A 29 -17.46 -5.96 22.24
N GLU A 30 -17.48 -7.14 22.86
CA GLU A 30 -16.25 -7.80 23.27
C GLU A 30 -15.38 -7.90 22.02
N ARG A 31 -14.32 -7.09 21.97
CA ARG A 31 -13.30 -7.18 20.92
C ARG A 31 -12.58 -8.51 21.12
N LYS A 32 -13.16 -9.61 20.65
CA LYS A 32 -12.49 -10.90 20.56
C LYS A 32 -11.17 -10.66 19.83
N ALA A 33 -10.07 -10.99 20.50
CA ALA A 33 -8.75 -10.96 19.88
C ALA A 33 -8.83 -11.86 18.64
N ILE A 34 -8.72 -11.25 17.45
CA ILE A 34 -8.83 -11.99 16.20
C ILE A 34 -7.63 -12.94 16.11
N ASP A 35 -7.89 -14.24 15.99
CA ASP A 35 -6.84 -15.25 15.97
C ASP A 35 -5.76 -14.94 14.92
N PRO A 36 -4.47 -15.19 15.21
CA PRO A 36 -3.37 -15.01 14.26
C PRO A 36 -3.56 -15.74 12.91
N LYS A 37 -4.40 -16.79 12.90
CA LYS A 37 -4.80 -17.54 11.72
C LYS A 37 -5.46 -16.68 10.63
N TYR A 38 -6.20 -15.64 11.01
CA TYR A 38 -6.98 -14.80 10.08
C TYR A 38 -6.19 -13.61 9.52
N ARG A 39 -4.86 -13.55 9.74
CA ARG A 39 -4.02 -12.50 9.16
C ARG A 39 -3.74 -12.79 7.68
N SER A 40 -3.88 -11.76 6.85
CA SER A 40 -3.43 -11.81 5.46
C SER A 40 -1.90 -11.99 5.39
N ILE A 41 -1.39 -12.51 4.27
CA ILE A 41 0.06 -12.69 4.06
C ILE A 41 0.79 -11.35 4.22
N ALA A 42 0.24 -10.27 3.66
CA ALA A 42 0.76 -8.92 3.82
C ALA A 42 0.87 -8.48 5.30
N GLU A 43 -0.14 -8.77 6.12
CA GLU A 43 -0.12 -8.47 7.56
C GLU A 43 0.89 -9.32 8.33
N LYS A 44 1.07 -10.58 7.92
CA LYS A 44 2.10 -11.46 8.51
C LYS A 44 3.50 -10.95 8.17
N LEU A 45 3.71 -10.52 6.94
CA LEU A 45 4.98 -10.00 6.45
C LEU A 45 5.35 -8.65 7.08
N ALA A 46 4.38 -7.76 7.26
CA ALA A 46 4.58 -6.47 7.92
C ALA A 46 4.65 -6.57 9.46
N LEU A 47 4.33 -7.73 10.04
CA LEU A 47 4.21 -7.97 11.49
C LEU A 47 3.17 -7.08 12.23
N HIS A 48 2.35 -6.32 11.50
CA HIS A 48 1.28 -5.48 12.06
C HIS A 48 0.09 -5.35 11.11
N ARG A 49 -1.01 -4.77 11.63
CA ARG A 49 -2.30 -4.64 10.92
C ARG A 49 -2.65 -3.22 10.51
N ILE A 50 -1.85 -2.25 10.91
CA ILE A 50 -2.06 -0.84 10.56
C ILE A 50 -1.55 -0.60 9.14
N TYR A 51 -2.44 -0.46 8.17
CA TYR A 51 -2.06 -0.12 6.80
C TYR A 51 -3.05 0.84 6.16
N MET A 52 -2.56 1.60 5.20
CA MET A 52 -3.39 2.41 4.30
C MET A 52 -3.69 1.59 3.04
N ARG A 53 -4.89 1.74 2.48
CA ARG A 53 -5.31 1.03 1.26
C ARG A 53 -5.37 1.98 0.07
N ASN A 54 -5.10 1.46 -1.13
CA ASN A 54 -5.23 2.17 -2.41
C ASN A 54 -4.50 3.53 -2.41
N VAL A 55 -3.28 3.55 -1.88
CA VAL A 55 -2.50 4.79 -1.73
C VAL A 55 -1.94 5.19 -3.08
N VAL A 56 -2.21 6.42 -3.48
CA VAL A 56 -1.62 7.04 -4.68
C VAL A 56 -0.16 7.41 -4.40
N ILE A 57 0.73 7.05 -5.31
CA ILE A 57 2.15 7.40 -5.27
C ILE A 57 2.43 8.40 -6.39
N ASP A 58 2.91 9.58 -6.02
CA ASP A 58 3.15 10.68 -6.97
C ASP A 58 4.24 10.32 -7.99
N GLU A 59 5.21 9.50 -7.60
CA GLU A 59 6.26 9.00 -8.48
C GLU A 59 5.69 8.10 -9.58
N LEU A 60 4.73 7.23 -9.25
CA LEU A 60 4.01 6.42 -10.24
C LEU A 60 3.14 7.30 -11.15
N LYS A 61 2.53 8.35 -10.59
CA LYS A 61 1.76 9.33 -11.37
C LYS A 61 2.64 10.08 -12.37
N LYS A 62 3.87 10.43 -12.00
CA LYS A 62 4.87 11.03 -12.90
C LYS A 62 5.33 10.06 -13.98
N ALA A 63 5.56 8.79 -13.62
CA ALA A 63 5.98 7.76 -14.58
C ALA A 63 4.87 7.38 -15.57
N PHE A 64 3.60 7.39 -15.13
CA PHE A 64 2.46 6.92 -15.92
C PHE A 64 1.31 7.93 -15.96
N PRO A 65 1.50 9.15 -16.50
CA PRO A 65 0.55 10.26 -16.36
C PRO A 65 -0.83 10.03 -16.97
N LEU A 66 -0.99 9.06 -17.89
CA LEU A 66 -2.25 8.76 -18.56
C LEU A 66 -2.90 7.45 -18.07
N LYS A 67 -2.25 6.71 -17.16
CA LYS A 67 -2.70 5.39 -16.72
C LYS A 67 -3.01 5.39 -15.23
N HIS A 68 -4.20 5.89 -14.87
CA HIS A 68 -4.64 6.04 -13.46
C HIS A 68 -4.52 4.77 -12.61
N GLN A 69 -4.75 3.60 -13.21
CA GLN A 69 -4.64 2.30 -12.55
C GLN A 69 -3.21 2.00 -12.06
N MET A 70 -2.19 2.63 -12.65
CA MET A 70 -0.80 2.47 -12.28
C MET A 70 -0.39 3.34 -11.10
N TRP A 71 -1.22 4.27 -10.64
CA TRP A 71 -0.82 5.25 -9.62
C TRP A 71 -0.93 4.72 -8.20
N THR A 72 -1.73 3.68 -8.01
CA THR A 72 -2.12 3.19 -6.68
C THR A 72 -1.42 1.89 -6.31
N ILE A 73 -1.16 1.74 -5.01
CA ILE A 73 -0.72 0.48 -4.40
C ILE A 73 -1.81 -0.04 -3.45
N SER A 74 -2.02 -1.36 -3.47
CA SER A 74 -3.06 -2.03 -2.68
C SER A 74 -2.95 -1.75 -1.19
N LYS A 75 -1.77 -1.94 -0.58
CA LYS A 75 -1.54 -1.72 0.86
C LYS A 75 -0.20 -1.04 1.12
N VAL A 76 -0.18 -0.12 2.08
CA VAL A 76 1.04 0.53 2.57
C VAL A 76 1.11 0.41 4.08
N PHE A 77 2.17 -0.23 4.56
CA PHE A 77 2.47 -0.49 5.96
C PHE A 77 3.55 0.51 6.44
N PRO A 78 3.16 1.63 7.08
CA PRO A 78 4.11 2.69 7.43
C PRO A 78 5.08 2.30 8.55
N TYR A 79 4.74 1.32 9.37
CA TYR A 79 5.49 0.90 10.56
C TYR A 79 6.09 -0.50 10.43
N ALA A 80 6.24 -1.00 9.21
CA ALA A 80 6.83 -2.31 8.99
C ALA A 80 8.29 -2.31 9.43
N GLN A 81 8.78 -3.46 9.89
CA GLN A 81 10.18 -3.62 10.27
C GLN A 81 11.07 -3.31 9.06
N GLY A 82 12.10 -2.47 9.24
CA GLY A 82 12.97 -1.97 8.17
C GLY A 82 12.46 -0.72 7.44
N GLY A 83 11.32 -0.15 7.86
CA GLY A 83 10.75 1.07 7.28
C GLY A 83 9.46 0.82 6.50
N LYS A 84 8.93 1.87 5.86
CA LYS A 84 7.66 1.81 5.12
C LYS A 84 7.70 0.71 4.05
N LEU A 85 6.74 -0.21 4.10
CA LEU A 85 6.58 -1.31 3.17
C LEU A 85 5.34 -1.09 2.30
N PHE A 86 5.50 -1.29 1.00
CA PHE A 86 4.45 -1.26 0.01
C PHE A 86 4.14 -2.69 -0.41
N VAL A 87 2.86 -3.03 -0.49
CA VAL A 87 2.41 -4.37 -0.91
C VAL A 87 1.35 -4.21 -1.99
N ASP A 88 1.61 -4.83 -3.14
CA ASP A 88 0.67 -4.91 -4.24
C ASP A 88 0.12 -6.34 -4.34
N GLU A 89 -1.20 -6.47 -4.44
CA GLU A 89 -1.90 -7.77 -4.42
C GLU A 89 -2.71 -7.93 -5.72
N PRO A 90 -2.08 -8.26 -6.86
CA PRO A 90 -2.79 -8.46 -8.12
C PRO A 90 -3.66 -9.73 -8.09
N ASN A 91 -4.92 -9.60 -8.48
CA ASN A 91 -5.88 -10.71 -8.47
C ASN A 91 -5.93 -11.50 -9.80
N GLY A 92 -5.31 -10.99 -10.86
CA GLY A 92 -5.39 -11.61 -12.19
C GLY A 92 -4.26 -11.19 -13.14
N PRO A 93 -4.17 -11.81 -14.33
CA PRO A 93 -3.05 -11.62 -15.26
C PRO A 93 -2.89 -10.17 -15.73
N TYR A 94 -3.99 -9.45 -15.93
CA TYR A 94 -3.95 -8.04 -16.27
C TYR A 94 -3.33 -7.19 -15.13
N GLU A 95 -3.75 -7.42 -13.89
CA GLU A 95 -3.21 -6.72 -12.72
C GLU A 95 -1.76 -7.12 -12.45
N MET A 96 -1.37 -8.38 -12.68
CA MET A 96 0.03 -8.82 -12.56
C MET A 96 0.95 -8.04 -13.52
N GLY A 97 0.50 -7.79 -14.76
CA GLY A 97 1.24 -6.96 -15.70
C GLY A 97 1.40 -5.51 -15.21
N ILE A 98 0.36 -4.95 -14.60
CA ILE A 98 0.41 -3.62 -13.98
C ILE A 98 1.38 -3.61 -12.80
N SER A 99 1.29 -4.59 -11.89
CA SER A 99 2.14 -4.71 -10.72
C SER A 99 3.61 -4.83 -11.10
N SER A 100 3.94 -5.65 -12.11
CA SER A 100 5.31 -5.80 -12.60
C SER A 100 5.87 -4.50 -13.21
N ALA A 101 5.04 -3.74 -13.93
CA ALA A 101 5.45 -2.43 -14.45
C ALA A 101 5.70 -1.40 -13.34
N LYS A 102 4.83 -1.37 -12.30
CA LYS A 102 5.01 -0.52 -11.11
C LYS A 102 6.27 -0.92 -10.34
N GLU A 103 6.49 -2.21 -10.18
CA GLU A 103 7.62 -2.78 -9.46
C GLU A 103 8.96 -2.31 -10.01
N LYS A 104 9.12 -2.32 -11.33
CA LYS A 104 10.35 -1.82 -11.97
C LYS A 104 10.64 -0.36 -11.57
N VAL A 105 9.67 0.53 -11.74
CA VAL A 105 9.81 1.96 -11.43
C VAL A 105 10.11 2.19 -9.95
N LEU A 106 9.42 1.47 -9.07
CA LEU A 106 9.55 1.66 -7.63
C LEU A 106 10.84 1.05 -7.06
N ARG A 107 11.31 -0.07 -7.61
CA ARG A 107 12.62 -0.64 -7.29
C ARG A 107 13.75 0.33 -7.70
N ASP A 108 13.63 0.98 -8.85
CA ASP A 108 14.60 2.00 -9.29
C ASP A 108 14.63 3.19 -8.32
N LEU A 109 13.46 3.61 -7.83
CA LEU A 109 13.29 4.65 -6.83
C LEU A 109 13.55 4.20 -5.38
N LYS A 110 14.00 2.96 -5.17
CA LYS A 110 14.39 2.40 -3.86
C LYS A 110 13.24 2.29 -2.86
N PHE A 111 12.02 2.08 -3.35
CA PHE A 111 10.87 1.75 -2.52
C PHE A 111 10.90 0.27 -2.13
N ARG A 112 10.55 -0.03 -0.87
CA ARG A 112 10.36 -1.41 -0.39
C ARG A 112 9.00 -1.93 -0.86
N LEU A 113 8.94 -2.53 -2.03
CA LEU A 113 7.71 -3.05 -2.62
C LEU A 113 7.75 -4.57 -2.77
N VAL A 114 6.77 -5.27 -2.19
CA VAL A 114 6.53 -6.70 -2.40
C VAL A 114 5.26 -6.88 -3.23
N VAL A 115 5.33 -7.72 -4.27
CA VAL A 115 4.17 -8.06 -5.12
C VAL A 115 3.71 -9.48 -4.75
N LEU A 116 2.55 -9.58 -4.10
CA LEU A 116 1.97 -10.86 -3.71
C LEU A 116 1.10 -11.40 -4.83
N LYS A 117 1.64 -12.32 -5.62
CA LYS A 117 0.91 -12.96 -6.72
C LYS A 117 -0.11 -13.95 -6.15
N PRO A 118 -1.13 -14.34 -6.95
CA PRO A 118 -2.00 -15.43 -6.57
C PRO A 118 -1.17 -16.69 -6.27
N MET A 119 -1.49 -17.37 -5.17
CA MET A 119 -0.78 -18.56 -4.66
C MET A 119 0.64 -18.34 -4.11
N THR A 120 1.12 -17.09 -3.99
CA THR A 120 2.40 -16.83 -3.32
C THR A 120 2.36 -17.32 -1.87
N THR A 121 3.39 -18.06 -1.47
CA THR A 121 3.52 -18.54 -0.08
C THR A 121 4.14 -17.47 0.82
N LEU A 122 3.99 -17.62 2.13
CA LEU A 122 4.61 -16.68 3.08
C LEU A 122 6.14 -16.70 2.97
N GLU A 123 6.72 -17.87 2.73
CA GLU A 123 8.17 -18.09 2.64
C GLU A 123 8.74 -17.37 1.41
N GLU A 124 8.11 -17.53 0.25
CA GLU A 124 8.47 -16.80 -0.98
C GLU A 124 8.42 -15.29 -0.76
N ALA A 125 7.34 -14.79 -0.15
CA ALA A 125 7.20 -13.36 0.11
C ALA A 125 8.26 -12.83 1.09
N GLN A 126 8.64 -13.63 2.09
CA GLN A 126 9.72 -13.28 3.02
C GLN A 126 11.08 -13.25 2.33
N GLN A 127 11.35 -14.19 1.43
CA GLN A 127 12.57 -14.20 0.64
C GLN A 127 12.65 -12.95 -0.26
N ASP A 128 11.57 -12.62 -0.97
CA ASP A 128 11.49 -11.41 -1.81
C ASP A 128 11.78 -10.15 -0.99
N LEU A 129 11.17 -10.02 0.21
CA LEU A 129 11.42 -8.89 1.10
C LEU A 129 12.89 -8.82 1.53
N TRP A 130 13.50 -9.96 1.84
CA TRP A 130 14.90 -10.02 2.25
C TRP A 130 15.84 -9.57 1.14
N GLU A 131 15.61 -10.00 -0.10
CA GLU A 131 16.40 -9.57 -1.27
C GLU A 131 16.29 -8.05 -1.51
N ILE A 132 15.10 -7.49 -1.36
CA ILE A 132 14.88 -6.04 -1.47
C ILE A 132 15.63 -5.28 -0.37
N ASP A 133 15.57 -5.78 0.87
CA ASP A 133 16.24 -5.14 2.00
C ASP A 133 17.76 -5.16 1.84
N GLN A 134 18.34 -6.28 1.38
CA GLN A 134 19.78 -6.35 1.08
C GLN A 134 20.19 -5.35 -0.01
N GLY A 135 19.44 -5.29 -1.11
CA GLY A 135 19.71 -4.35 -2.20
C GLY A 135 19.64 -2.88 -1.77
N LEU A 136 18.85 -2.55 -0.74
CA LEU A 136 18.80 -1.20 -0.17
C LEU A 136 19.97 -0.88 0.76
N VAL A 137 20.52 -1.88 1.46
CA VAL A 137 21.67 -1.71 2.36
C VAL A 137 22.96 -1.47 1.57
N GLU A 138 23.19 -2.22 0.49
CA GLU A 138 24.40 -2.07 -0.35
C GLU A 138 24.55 -0.65 -0.90
N ILE A 139 23.44 -0.03 -1.28
CA ILE A 139 23.42 1.33 -1.83
C ILE A 139 23.76 2.38 -0.77
N LYS A 140 23.25 2.22 0.45
CA LYS A 140 23.60 3.12 1.57
C LYS A 140 25.07 2.98 1.97
N GLY A 141 25.61 1.77 1.92
CA GLY A 141 27.04 1.51 2.11
C GLY A 141 27.89 2.21 1.04
N ALA A 142 27.50 2.12 -0.24
CA ALA A 142 28.22 2.75 -1.34
C ALA A 142 28.19 4.29 -1.28
N ALA A 143 27.07 4.89 -0.92
CA ALA A 143 26.96 6.35 -0.76
C ALA A 143 27.92 6.89 0.32
N ASN A 144 28.01 6.19 1.46
CA ASN A 144 28.90 6.60 2.57
C ASN A 144 30.41 6.47 2.24
N VAL A 145 30.79 5.60 1.28
CA VAL A 145 32.19 5.46 0.85
C VAL A 145 32.60 6.58 -0.10
N MET A 146 31.68 7.11 -0.91
CA MET A 146 31.98 8.22 -1.83
C MET A 146 32.07 9.58 -1.14
N ASP A 147 31.36 9.80 -0.02
CA ASP A 147 31.45 11.07 0.72
C ASP A 147 32.76 11.19 1.52
N ASN A 148 33.36 10.07 1.93
CA ASN A 148 34.62 10.05 2.71
C ASN A 148 35.89 10.21 1.87
N SER A 149 35.82 10.10 0.53
CA SER A 149 36.99 10.28 -0.34
C SER A 149 37.24 11.73 -0.75
N ASN A 150 36.34 12.67 -0.39
CA ASN A 150 36.42 14.07 -0.80
C ASN A 150 36.86 15.05 0.31
N SER A 151 37.17 14.56 1.52
CA SER A 151 37.60 15.38 2.67
C SER A 151 39.13 15.41 2.89
N GLY A 152 39.92 14.77 2.02
CA GLY A 152 41.37 14.57 2.23
C GLY A 152 42.34 15.55 1.56
N LEU A 153 41.88 16.61 0.88
CA LEU A 153 42.75 17.44 0.01
C LEU A 153 42.89 18.93 0.38
N GLN A 154 42.52 19.34 1.59
CA GLN A 154 42.80 20.69 2.07
C GLN A 154 43.58 20.62 3.39
N ASN A 155 44.91 20.59 3.29
CA ASN A 155 45.85 21.22 4.24
C ASN A 155 47.29 20.82 3.89
N ALA A 156 47.88 21.48 2.88
CA ALA A 156 49.33 21.52 2.70
C ALA A 156 49.70 22.78 1.92
N SER A 157 49.68 23.93 2.59
CA SER A 157 50.37 25.15 2.15
C SER A 157 50.76 25.94 3.40
N GLN A 158 51.93 25.61 3.94
CA GLN A 158 52.75 26.53 4.76
C GLN A 158 53.96 26.94 3.91
#